data_AF-A0A4Q5TGA2-F1
#
_entry.id   AF-A0A4Q5TGA2-F1
#
_cell.length_a   1.000
_cell.length_b   1.000
_cell.length_c   1.000
_cell.angle_alpha   90.00
_cell.angle_beta   90.00
_cell.angle_gamma   90.00
#
_symmetry.space_group_name_H-M   'P 1'
#
loop_
_entity.id
_entity.type
_entity.pdbx_description
1 polymer ?
#
loop_
_entity_poly.entity_id
_entity_poly.type
_entity_poly.pdbx_seq_one_letter_code
_entity_poly.pdbx_strand_id
1 'polypeptide(L)'
;MGIYTDCFFIFYLLFSYVINRQKLLLMTGNTAIRVYIADDHTFFRYGIRSALQSLKKEGILFMGEAPNGAVLLDAIALQQPHVVLMDIEMPVMNGIEATAMLKKLYPNVRTIALSFSEQKNHVLPMLEAGAEGYLLKDTGISELKQAIRNVHEGYAYYTPSVSHIIAANIRDTKTKSLSKKTLTRRETEILMLICQGQSSKEIACSLFVSKRTVDSIRENIMQKTGVKNMLQLMRYALKEELITV
;
A
#
# COMPACT_ATOMS: atom_id res chain seq x y z
N MET A 1 1.23 -51.53 -9.17
CA MET A 1 1.79 -50.44 -9.99
C MET A 1 0.64 -49.52 -10.46
N GLY A 2 -0.05 -48.84 -9.52
CA GLY A 2 -1.33 -48.17 -9.83
C GLY A 2 -1.78 -47.12 -8.81
N ILE A 3 -0.85 -46.46 -8.11
CA ILE A 3 -1.17 -45.40 -7.13
C ILE A 3 -0.50 -44.06 -7.52
N TYR A 4 0.53 -44.10 -8.36
CA TYR A 4 1.26 -42.89 -8.80
C TYR A 4 0.61 -42.17 -10.00
N THR A 5 -0.27 -42.83 -10.75
CA THR A 5 -0.99 -42.24 -11.90
C THR A 5 -2.10 -41.27 -11.45
N ASP A 6 -2.71 -41.52 -10.29
CA ASP A 6 -3.82 -40.69 -9.78
C ASP A 6 -3.34 -39.35 -9.21
N CYS A 7 -2.15 -39.33 -8.60
CA CYS A 7 -1.58 -38.10 -8.04
C CYS A 7 -1.20 -37.10 -9.15
N PHE A 8 -0.67 -37.58 -10.28
CA PHE A 8 -0.37 -36.74 -11.44
C PHE A 8 -1.64 -36.21 -12.11
N PHE A 9 -2.71 -36.99 -12.12
CA PHE A 9 -4.01 -36.58 -12.67
C PHE A 9 -4.68 -35.50 -11.81
N ILE A 10 -4.63 -35.63 -10.48
CA ILE A 10 -5.11 -34.61 -9.54
C ILE A 10 -4.28 -33.33 -9.66
N PHE A 11 -2.95 -33.43 -9.78
CA PHE A 11 -2.08 -32.27 -9.97
C PHE A 11 -2.35 -31.57 -11.30
N TYR A 12 -2.56 -32.32 -12.38
CA TYR A 12 -2.95 -31.77 -13.69
C TYR A 12 -4.33 -31.11 -13.67
N LEU A 13 -5.30 -31.69 -12.98
CA LEU A 13 -6.63 -31.09 -12.79
C LEU A 13 -6.56 -29.81 -11.96
N LEU A 14 -5.80 -29.80 -10.86
CA LEU A 14 -5.58 -28.60 -10.05
C LEU A 14 -4.82 -27.52 -10.82
N PHE A 15 -3.79 -27.90 -11.57
CA PHE A 15 -3.00 -26.99 -12.40
C PHE A 15 -3.84 -26.41 -13.54
N SER A 16 -4.60 -27.26 -14.24
CA SER A 16 -5.53 -26.83 -15.30
C SER A 16 -6.68 -26.00 -14.74
N TYR A 17 -7.15 -26.28 -13.52
CA TYR A 17 -8.15 -25.47 -12.83
C TYR A 17 -7.60 -24.10 -12.46
N VAL A 18 -6.37 -24.02 -11.93
CA VAL A 18 -5.69 -22.75 -11.62
C VAL A 18 -5.46 -21.92 -12.88
N ILE A 19 -4.99 -22.53 -13.97
CA ILE A 19 -4.81 -21.85 -15.27
C ILE A 19 -6.14 -21.39 -15.84
N ASN A 20 -7.17 -22.24 -15.85
CA ASN A 20 -8.49 -21.85 -16.35
C ASN A 20 -9.13 -20.76 -15.49
N ARG A 21 -8.92 -20.77 -14.17
CA ARG A 21 -9.38 -19.71 -13.26
C ARG A 21 -8.65 -18.39 -13.55
N GLN A 22 -7.34 -18.41 -13.80
CA GLN A 22 -6.60 -17.21 -14.21
C GLN A 22 -7.07 -16.69 -15.59
N LYS A 23 -7.31 -17.58 -16.55
CA LYS A 23 -7.81 -17.24 -17.89
C LYS A 23 -9.23 -16.67 -17.85
N LEU A 24 -10.09 -17.21 -16.98
CA LEU A 24 -11.44 -16.70 -16.73
C LEU A 24 -11.43 -15.33 -16.02
N LEU A 25 -10.50 -15.12 -15.08
CA LEU A 25 -10.27 -13.81 -14.43
C LEU A 25 -9.75 -12.74 -15.41
N LEU A 26 -8.98 -13.13 -16.43
CA LEU A 26 -8.49 -12.23 -17.47
C LEU A 26 -9.59 -11.82 -18.47
N MET A 27 -10.68 -12.58 -18.59
CA MET A 27 -11.79 -12.31 -19.52
C MET A 27 -12.89 -11.42 -18.92
N THR A 28 -12.84 -11.12 -17.63
CA THR A 28 -13.74 -10.15 -16.97
C THR A 28 -12.93 -8.96 -16.49
N GLY A 29 -13.13 -7.78 -17.08
CA GLY A 29 -12.37 -6.55 -16.83
C GLY A 29 -12.56 -5.90 -15.45
N ASN A 30 -12.46 -6.66 -14.36
CA ASN A 30 -12.32 -6.13 -13.01
C ASN A 30 -11.69 -7.21 -12.08
N THR A 31 -10.36 -7.32 -12.08
CA THR A 31 -9.68 -8.21 -11.14
C THR A 31 -9.80 -7.64 -9.73
N ALA A 32 -10.54 -8.33 -8.86
CA ALA A 32 -10.77 -7.89 -7.48
C ALA A 32 -9.44 -7.64 -6.73
N ILE A 33 -9.39 -6.58 -5.92
CA ILE A 33 -8.25 -6.22 -5.09
C ILE A 33 -8.14 -7.24 -3.96
N ARG A 34 -7.10 -8.06 -3.96
CA ARG A 34 -6.84 -9.07 -2.93
C ARG A 34 -6.22 -8.42 -1.69
N VAL A 35 -6.87 -8.55 -0.55
CA VAL A 35 -6.48 -7.92 0.72
C VAL A 35 -6.24 -8.98 1.80
N TYR A 36 -5.15 -8.85 2.53
CA TYR A 36 -4.80 -9.70 3.67
C TYR A 36 -4.68 -8.85 4.94
N ILE A 37 -4.98 -9.41 6.11
CA ILE A 37 -4.91 -8.70 7.40
C ILE A 37 -3.80 -9.31 8.27
N ALA A 38 -3.00 -8.51 8.93
CA ALA A 38 -2.13 -8.94 10.02
C ALA A 38 -2.40 -8.07 11.24
N ASP A 39 -2.92 -8.67 12.30
CA ASP A 39 -3.31 -7.97 13.53
C ASP A 39 -3.47 -9.01 14.65
N ASP A 40 -2.95 -8.76 15.85
CA ASP A 40 -3.05 -9.70 16.98
C ASP A 40 -4.34 -9.51 17.80
N HIS A 41 -5.03 -8.38 17.66
CA HIS A 41 -6.28 -8.05 18.34
C HIS A 41 -7.48 -8.74 17.68
N THR A 42 -7.87 -9.89 18.25
CA THR A 42 -8.91 -10.77 17.69
C THR A 42 -10.24 -10.08 17.35
N PHE A 43 -10.77 -9.23 18.22
CA PHE A 43 -12.03 -8.51 17.95
C PHE A 43 -11.90 -7.50 16.81
N PHE A 44 -10.79 -6.77 16.77
CA PHE A 44 -10.55 -5.79 15.73
C PHE A 44 -10.35 -6.46 14.37
N ARG A 45 -9.55 -7.54 14.31
CA ARG A 45 -9.38 -8.38 13.13
C ARG A 45 -10.71 -8.95 12.61
N TYR A 46 -11.62 -9.37 13.49
CA TYR A 46 -12.98 -9.78 13.12
C TYR A 46 -13.79 -8.65 12.49
N GLY A 47 -13.70 -7.44 13.05
CA GLY A 47 -14.34 -6.24 12.51
C GLY A 47 -13.86 -5.91 11.09
N ILE A 48 -12.55 -5.87 10.88
CA ILE A 48 -11.96 -5.62 9.55
C ILE A 48 -12.33 -6.72 8.56
N ARG A 49 -12.30 -7.99 8.98
CA ARG A 49 -12.75 -9.12 8.14
C ARG A 49 -14.18 -8.92 7.67
N SER A 50 -15.09 -8.58 8.58
CA SER A 50 -16.50 -8.33 8.28
C SER A 50 -16.66 -7.15 7.31
N ALA A 51 -15.90 -6.06 7.53
CA ALA A 51 -15.88 -4.92 6.63
C ALA A 51 -15.43 -5.33 5.22
N LEU A 52 -14.29 -6.02 5.07
CA LEU A 52 -13.79 -6.47 3.77
C LEU A 52 -14.74 -7.44 3.07
N GLN A 53 -15.41 -8.32 3.81
CA GLN A 53 -16.42 -9.23 3.25
C GLN A 53 -17.62 -8.48 2.66
N SER A 54 -18.07 -7.39 3.30
CA SER A 54 -19.14 -6.54 2.76
C SER A 54 -18.72 -5.82 1.46
N LEU A 55 -17.42 -5.55 1.28
CA LEU A 55 -16.86 -4.91 0.09
C LEU A 55 -16.63 -5.88 -1.09
N LYS A 56 -16.95 -7.17 -0.94
CA LYS A 56 -16.76 -8.18 -2.00
C LYS A 56 -17.43 -7.82 -3.32
N LYS A 57 -18.67 -7.32 -3.26
CA LYS A 57 -19.42 -6.89 -4.46
C LYS A 57 -18.83 -5.64 -5.11
N GLU A 58 -18.04 -4.88 -4.37
CA GLU A 58 -17.31 -3.72 -4.87
C GLU A 58 -15.94 -4.09 -5.43
N GLY A 59 -15.57 -5.38 -5.48
CA GLY A 59 -14.30 -5.83 -6.05
C GLY A 59 -13.12 -5.76 -5.08
N ILE A 60 -13.35 -5.84 -3.76
CA ILE A 60 -12.30 -6.06 -2.76
C ILE A 60 -12.48 -7.46 -2.17
N LEU A 61 -11.46 -8.30 -2.25
CA LEU A 61 -11.51 -9.70 -1.83
C LEU A 61 -10.60 -9.92 -0.63
N PHE A 62 -11.20 -10.36 0.49
CA PHE A 62 -10.46 -10.84 1.65
C PHE A 62 -9.80 -12.20 1.36
N MET A 63 -8.49 -12.29 1.57
CA MET A 63 -7.67 -13.48 1.29
C MET A 63 -7.33 -14.31 2.52
N GLY A 64 -7.35 -13.70 3.71
CA GLY A 64 -6.94 -14.35 4.93
C GLY A 64 -6.39 -13.37 5.95
N GLU A 65 -6.03 -13.91 7.10
CA GLU A 65 -5.54 -13.14 8.22
C GLU A 65 -4.43 -13.86 8.98
N ALA A 66 -3.56 -13.08 9.62
CA ALA A 66 -2.46 -13.57 10.45
C ALA A 66 -2.46 -12.84 11.81
N PRO A 67 -2.09 -13.53 12.90
CA PRO A 67 -1.98 -12.91 14.22
C PRO A 67 -0.64 -12.20 14.46
N ASN A 68 0.34 -12.32 13.55
CA ASN A 68 1.64 -11.65 13.64
C ASN A 68 2.35 -11.61 12.28
N GLY A 69 3.46 -10.87 12.21
CA GLY A 69 4.27 -10.70 11.02
C GLY A 69 4.90 -12.00 10.47
N ALA A 70 5.25 -12.96 11.34
CA ALA A 70 5.87 -14.22 10.90
C ALA A 70 4.85 -15.10 10.16
N VAL A 71 3.67 -15.30 10.76
CA VAL A 71 2.56 -16.06 10.14
C VAL A 71 2.09 -15.38 8.84
N LEU A 72 2.10 -14.04 8.81
CA LEU A 72 1.83 -13.30 7.59
C LEU A 72 2.84 -13.65 6.50
N LEU A 73 4.15 -13.56 6.77
CA LEU A 73 5.19 -13.81 5.75
C LEU A 73 5.10 -15.23 5.18
N ASP A 74 4.80 -16.23 6.02
CA ASP A 74 4.55 -17.61 5.57
C ASP A 74 3.36 -17.71 4.61
N ALA A 75 2.27 -16.98 4.91
CA ALA A 75 1.06 -16.99 4.09
C ALA A 75 1.22 -16.22 2.76
N ILE A 76 1.98 -15.12 2.75
CA ILE A 76 2.11 -14.22 1.60
C ILE A 76 2.74 -14.91 0.39
N ALA A 77 3.67 -15.83 0.61
CA ALA A 77 4.30 -16.61 -0.45
C ALA A 77 3.28 -17.36 -1.33
N LEU A 78 2.21 -17.87 -0.70
CA LEU A 78 1.16 -18.64 -1.36
C LEU A 78 -0.01 -17.75 -1.82
N GLN A 79 -0.41 -16.78 -1.00
CA GLN A 79 -1.64 -16.01 -1.21
C GLN A 79 -1.48 -14.80 -2.14
N GLN A 80 -0.26 -14.26 -2.26
CA GLN A 80 0.11 -13.11 -3.08
C GLN A 80 -0.98 -12.01 -3.13
N PRO A 81 -1.36 -11.41 -1.99
CA PRO A 81 -2.32 -10.31 -1.98
C PRO A 81 -1.75 -9.08 -2.68
N HIS A 82 -2.62 -8.15 -3.05
CA HIS A 82 -2.19 -6.85 -3.56
C HIS A 82 -1.90 -5.87 -2.41
N VAL A 83 -2.70 -5.94 -1.34
CA VAL A 83 -2.63 -5.04 -0.19
C VAL A 83 -2.62 -5.86 1.10
N VAL A 84 -1.76 -5.49 2.05
CA VAL A 84 -1.77 -5.97 3.42
C VAL A 84 -2.18 -4.83 4.33
N LEU A 85 -3.19 -5.08 5.16
CA LEU A 85 -3.54 -4.24 6.30
C LEU A 85 -2.72 -4.75 7.50
N MET A 86 -1.80 -3.94 8.00
CA MET A 86 -0.76 -4.36 8.94
C MET A 86 -0.88 -3.58 10.25
N ASP A 87 -1.17 -4.26 11.33
CA ASP A 87 -1.01 -3.71 12.67
C ASP A 87 0.47 -3.46 12.99
N ILE A 88 0.74 -2.41 13.74
CA ILE A 88 2.12 -2.04 14.10
C ILE A 88 2.63 -2.91 15.24
N GLU A 89 1.80 -3.09 16.28
CA GLU A 89 2.17 -3.78 17.50
C GLU A 89 1.64 -5.21 17.45
N MET A 90 2.51 -6.17 17.15
CA MET A 90 2.18 -7.58 17.17
C MET A 90 3.30 -8.38 17.85
N PRO A 91 2.99 -9.49 18.53
CA PRO A 91 3.99 -10.37 19.14
C PRO A 91 4.79 -11.11 18.06
N VAL A 92 5.92 -11.70 18.44
CA VAL A 92 6.81 -12.52 17.59
C VAL A 92 7.54 -11.71 16.50
N MET A 93 6.80 -11.03 15.63
CA MET A 93 7.31 -10.10 14.63
C MET A 93 6.30 -8.96 14.50
N ASN A 94 6.76 -7.75 14.81
CA ASN A 94 5.93 -6.55 14.75
C ASN A 94 5.69 -6.09 13.30
N GLY A 95 4.76 -5.15 13.12
CA GLY A 95 4.36 -4.66 11.81
C GLY A 95 5.46 -3.92 11.06
N ILE A 96 6.35 -3.22 11.77
CA ILE A 96 7.45 -2.46 11.16
C ILE A 96 8.46 -3.42 10.53
N GLU A 97 8.88 -4.43 11.29
CA GLU A 97 9.78 -5.50 10.82
C GLU A 97 9.15 -6.29 9.67
N ALA A 98 7.89 -6.70 9.82
CA ALA A 98 7.16 -7.42 8.78
C ALA A 98 7.03 -6.59 7.49
N THR A 99 6.77 -5.29 7.61
CA THR A 99 6.68 -4.38 6.45
C THR A 99 8.01 -4.24 5.73
N ALA A 100 9.12 -4.09 6.45
CA ALA A 100 10.44 -4.02 5.85
C ALA A 100 10.79 -5.31 5.09
N MET A 101 10.45 -6.47 5.68
CA MET A 101 10.64 -7.78 5.05
C MET A 101 9.76 -7.96 3.81
N LEU A 102 8.47 -7.59 3.90
CA LEU A 102 7.55 -7.59 2.76
C LEU A 102 8.08 -6.73 1.62
N LYS A 103 8.54 -5.52 1.91
CA LYS A 103 9.02 -4.61 0.89
C LYS A 103 10.24 -5.15 0.14
N LYS A 104 11.11 -5.87 0.86
CA LYS A 104 12.31 -6.50 0.31
C LYS A 104 11.99 -7.74 -0.53
N LEU A 105 11.12 -8.62 -0.04
CA LEU A 105 10.84 -9.93 -0.65
C LEU A 105 9.71 -9.88 -1.69
N TYR A 106 8.75 -8.99 -1.50
CA TYR A 106 7.52 -8.88 -2.28
C TYR A 106 7.21 -7.41 -2.61
N PRO A 107 8.05 -6.72 -3.40
CA PRO A 107 7.96 -5.27 -3.62
C PRO A 107 6.64 -4.78 -4.25
N ASN A 108 5.88 -5.69 -4.87
CA ASN A 108 4.58 -5.43 -5.48
C ASN A 108 3.42 -5.49 -4.46
N VAL A 109 3.62 -6.11 -3.30
CA VAL A 109 2.65 -6.11 -2.20
C VAL A 109 2.72 -4.76 -1.51
N ARG A 110 1.58 -4.12 -1.38
CA ARG A 110 1.46 -2.80 -0.75
C ARG A 110 1.02 -2.93 0.69
N THR A 111 1.49 -2.05 1.57
CA THR A 111 1.18 -2.12 2.99
C THR A 111 0.47 -0.86 3.47
N ILE A 112 -0.64 -1.05 4.17
CA ILE A 112 -1.35 0.00 4.91
C ILE A 112 -1.19 -0.32 6.39
N ALA A 113 -0.55 0.58 7.13
CA ALA A 113 -0.45 0.49 8.57
C ALA A 113 -1.82 0.73 9.22
N LEU A 114 -2.14 -0.04 10.26
CA LEU A 114 -3.26 0.13 11.15
C LEU A 114 -2.71 0.41 12.55
N SER A 115 -3.18 1.48 13.20
CA SER A 115 -2.69 1.85 14.53
C SER A 115 -3.77 2.46 15.40
N PHE A 116 -3.69 2.26 16.71
CA PHE A 116 -4.52 3.00 17.68
C PHE A 116 -3.96 4.41 17.97
N SER A 117 -2.76 4.72 17.50
CA SER A 117 -1.98 5.89 17.91
C SER A 117 -1.42 6.64 16.71
N GLU A 118 -1.41 7.97 16.82
CA GLU A 118 -0.75 8.89 15.88
C GLU A 118 0.64 9.30 16.37
N GLN A 119 1.25 8.59 17.32
CA GLN A 119 2.53 9.03 17.85
C GLN A 119 3.66 8.89 16.82
N LYS A 120 4.53 9.91 16.78
CA LYS A 120 5.65 10.05 15.82
C LYS A 120 6.59 8.84 15.83
N ASN A 121 6.79 8.21 16.98
CA ASN A 121 7.61 7.01 17.18
C ASN A 121 7.04 5.75 16.51
N HIS A 122 5.76 5.70 16.13
CA HIS A 122 5.18 4.59 15.38
C HIS A 122 5.00 4.94 13.90
N VAL A 123 4.52 6.16 13.62
CA VAL A 123 4.27 6.65 12.26
C VAL A 123 5.55 6.62 11.41
N LEU A 124 6.63 7.25 11.87
CA LEU A 124 7.82 7.40 11.03
C LEU A 124 8.53 6.07 10.74
N PRO A 125 8.80 5.21 11.73
CA PRO A 125 9.46 3.93 11.46
C PRO A 125 8.65 3.04 10.51
N MET A 126 7.32 3.06 10.61
CA MET A 126 6.44 2.28 9.74
C MET A 126 6.49 2.76 8.28
N LEU A 127 6.51 4.07 8.07
CA LEU A 127 6.66 4.65 6.73
C LEU A 127 8.07 4.43 6.16
N GLU A 128 9.10 4.52 7.00
CA GLU A 128 10.49 4.24 6.64
C GLU A 128 10.70 2.77 6.27
N ALA A 129 9.99 1.85 6.94
CA ALA A 129 9.94 0.42 6.59
C ALA A 129 9.28 0.17 5.22
N GLY A 130 8.53 1.14 4.70
CA GLY A 130 8.00 1.12 3.33
C GLY A 130 6.48 1.05 3.23
N ALA A 131 5.74 1.29 4.31
CA ALA A 131 4.28 1.37 4.25
C ALA A 131 3.82 2.52 3.33
N GLU A 132 2.90 2.21 2.42
CA GLU A 132 2.31 3.18 1.50
C GLU A 132 1.04 3.84 2.06
N GLY A 133 0.41 3.27 3.08
CA GLY A 133 -0.70 3.90 3.77
C GLY A 133 -0.59 3.85 5.29
N TYR A 134 -1.32 4.72 5.97
CA TYR A 134 -1.49 4.71 7.41
C TYR A 134 -2.91 5.12 7.76
N LEU A 135 -3.61 4.24 8.48
CA LEU A 135 -4.97 4.45 8.97
C LEU A 135 -5.01 4.22 10.48
N LEU A 136 -5.93 4.92 11.12
CA LEU A 136 -6.26 4.68 12.51
C LEU A 136 -7.27 3.54 12.65
N LYS A 137 -7.20 2.80 13.76
CA LYS A 137 -8.12 1.69 14.06
C LYS A 137 -9.56 2.14 14.41
N ASP A 138 -9.87 3.44 14.35
CA ASP A 138 -11.23 4.00 14.42
C ASP A 138 -11.80 4.37 13.04
N THR A 139 -11.03 4.14 11.97
CA THR A 139 -11.38 4.49 10.59
C THR A 139 -12.63 3.74 10.12
N GLY A 140 -13.57 4.46 9.50
CA GLY A 140 -14.79 3.89 8.95
C GLY A 140 -14.57 3.08 7.65
N ILE A 141 -15.55 2.25 7.30
CA ILE A 141 -15.46 1.35 6.13
C ILE A 141 -15.24 2.07 4.79
N SER A 142 -15.87 3.23 4.61
CA SER A 142 -15.74 4.04 3.39
C SER A 142 -14.31 4.51 3.17
N GLU A 143 -13.65 4.93 4.25
CA GLU A 143 -12.28 5.39 4.24
C GLU A 143 -11.30 4.23 4.06
N LEU A 144 -11.51 3.11 4.76
CA LEU A 144 -10.75 1.87 4.54
C LEU A 144 -10.79 1.44 3.06
N LYS A 145 -11.97 1.46 2.44
CA LYS A 145 -12.15 1.16 1.01
C LYS A 145 -11.33 2.11 0.14
N GLN A 146 -11.40 3.41 0.42
CA GLN A 146 -10.67 4.42 -0.35
C GLN A 146 -9.16 4.22 -0.23
N ALA A 147 -8.66 3.96 0.98
CA ALA A 147 -7.25 3.70 1.24
C ALA A 147 -6.75 2.46 0.49
N ILE A 148 -7.49 1.34 0.54
CA ILE A 148 -7.16 0.10 -0.17
C ILE A 148 -7.04 0.36 -1.68
N ARG A 149 -8.00 1.09 -2.27
CA ARG A 149 -7.96 1.41 -3.70
C ARG A 149 -6.78 2.32 -4.03
N ASN A 150 -6.59 3.39 -3.25
CA ASN A 150 -5.51 4.34 -3.49
C ASN A 150 -4.15 3.64 -3.46
N VAL A 151 -3.90 2.84 -2.43
CA VAL A 151 -2.63 2.13 -2.25
C VAL A 151 -2.43 1.05 -3.29
N HIS A 152 -3.48 0.32 -3.68
CA HIS A 152 -3.40 -0.64 -4.79
C HIS A 152 -2.98 0.02 -6.11
N GLU A 153 -3.48 1.22 -6.38
CA GLU A 153 -3.15 2.02 -7.57
C GLU A 153 -1.78 2.73 -7.47
N GLY A 154 -1.06 2.57 -6.35
CA GLY A 154 0.26 3.17 -6.12
C GLY A 154 0.23 4.58 -5.52
N TYR A 155 -0.92 5.03 -5.00
CA TYR A 155 -1.05 6.28 -4.25
C TYR A 155 -0.89 6.03 -2.76
N ALA A 156 -0.18 6.93 -2.10
CA ALA A 156 -0.16 6.90 -0.65
C ALA A 156 -1.52 7.32 -0.09
N TYR A 157 -1.87 6.81 1.09
CA TYR A 157 -3.06 7.23 1.82
C TYR A 157 -2.71 7.46 3.29
N TYR A 158 -2.83 8.71 3.75
CA TYR A 158 -2.56 9.08 5.13
C TYR A 158 -3.71 9.92 5.65
N THR A 159 -4.05 9.75 6.92
CA THR A 159 -4.95 10.66 7.60
C THR A 159 -4.32 12.07 7.68
N PRO A 160 -5.14 13.14 7.82
CA PRO A 160 -4.62 14.51 7.94
C PRO A 160 -3.58 14.69 9.07
N SER A 161 -3.81 14.04 10.20
CA SER A 161 -2.93 14.02 11.37
C SER A 161 -1.56 13.40 11.09
N VAL A 162 -1.53 12.22 10.43
CA VAL A 162 -0.30 11.56 10.00
C VAL A 162 0.46 12.44 9.01
N SER A 163 -0.26 13.08 8.09
CA SER A 163 0.33 14.03 7.14
C SER A 163 1.02 15.21 7.85
N HIS A 164 0.44 15.72 8.94
CA HIS A 164 1.05 16.76 9.77
C HIS A 164 2.34 16.30 10.46
N ILE A 165 2.36 15.07 11.00
CA ILE A 165 3.55 14.50 11.65
C ILE A 165 4.68 14.31 10.65
N ILE A 166 4.34 13.84 9.44
CA ILE A 166 5.29 13.73 8.34
C ILE A 166 5.87 15.12 8.03
N ALA A 167 5.02 16.13 7.80
CA ALA A 167 5.46 17.48 7.50
C ALA A 167 6.35 18.08 8.62
N ALA A 168 5.98 17.89 9.88
CA ALA A 168 6.76 18.36 11.03
C ALA A 168 8.13 17.68 11.13
N ASN A 169 8.20 16.36 10.94
CA ASN A 169 9.47 15.63 10.98
C ASN A 169 10.45 16.07 9.87
N ILE A 170 9.92 16.44 8.72
CA ILE A 170 10.72 16.91 7.60
C ILE A 170 11.34 18.27 7.91
N ARG A 171 10.61 19.16 8.60
CA ARG A 171 11.14 20.48 9.05
C ARG A 171 12.31 20.35 10.03
N ASP A 172 12.27 19.35 10.92
CA ASP A 172 13.31 19.15 11.94
C ASP A 172 14.62 18.54 11.37
N THR A 173 14.57 17.84 10.23
CA THR A 173 15.72 17.09 9.71
C THR A 173 16.52 17.87 8.66
N LYS A 174 17.45 18.73 9.09
CA LYS A 174 18.50 19.30 8.23
C LYS A 174 19.54 18.22 7.83
N THR A 175 19.30 17.39 6.80
CA THR A 175 20.35 16.48 6.27
C THR A 175 20.38 16.28 4.74
N LYS A 176 21.61 16.42 4.22
CA LYS A 176 22.27 16.09 2.94
C LYS A 176 21.44 15.87 1.64
N SER A 177 21.67 16.79 0.71
CA SER A 177 21.52 16.76 -0.76
C SER A 177 21.17 15.40 -1.42
N LEU A 178 19.89 15.18 -1.71
CA LEU A 178 19.45 14.39 -2.88
C LEU A 178 19.74 15.19 -4.17
N SER A 179 20.12 14.51 -5.25
CA SER A 179 20.71 15.09 -6.46
C SER A 179 19.86 16.18 -7.12
N LYS A 180 20.51 17.29 -7.53
CA LYS A 180 19.97 18.40 -8.34
C LYS A 180 19.53 17.96 -9.75
N LYS A 181 18.41 17.25 -9.89
CA LYS A 181 17.69 17.18 -11.17
C LYS A 181 16.40 17.97 -11.03
N THR A 182 16.39 19.17 -11.60
CA THR A 182 15.26 20.10 -11.55
C THR A 182 14.04 19.46 -12.20
N LEU A 183 12.94 19.36 -11.45
CA LEU A 183 11.66 18.92 -11.99
C LEU A 183 11.15 19.96 -12.98
N THR A 184 10.44 19.49 -14.02
CA THR A 184 9.73 20.40 -14.93
C THR A 184 8.58 21.09 -14.20
N ARG A 185 8.05 22.18 -14.76
CA ARG A 185 6.90 22.91 -14.20
C ARG A 185 5.71 21.97 -13.96
N ARG A 186 5.43 21.07 -14.91
CA ARG A 186 4.31 20.12 -14.82
C ARG A 186 4.53 19.03 -13.77
N GLU A 187 5.77 18.55 -13.64
CA GLU A 187 6.16 17.62 -12.59
C GLU A 187 6.05 18.26 -11.20
N THR A 188 6.46 19.52 -11.08
CA THR A 188 6.36 20.31 -9.84
C THR A 188 4.90 20.53 -9.45
N GLU A 189 4.05 20.90 -10.40
CA GLU A 189 2.61 21.09 -10.19
C GLU A 189 1.91 19.82 -9.69
N ILE A 190 2.20 18.68 -10.32
CA ILE A 190 1.70 17.38 -9.86
C ILE A 190 2.24 17.06 -8.47
N LEU A 191 3.54 17.26 -8.22
CA LEU A 191 4.15 17.03 -6.90
C LEU A 191 3.48 17.86 -5.79
N MET A 192 3.15 19.12 -6.04
CA MET A 192 2.43 19.97 -5.08
C MET A 192 1.07 19.38 -4.70
N LEU A 193 0.28 18.97 -5.69
CA LEU A 193 -1.05 18.39 -5.43
C LEU A 193 -0.98 17.05 -4.70
N ILE A 194 0.07 16.26 -4.97
CA ILE A 194 0.35 15.01 -4.25
C ILE A 194 0.62 15.29 -2.78
N CYS A 195 1.43 16.29 -2.49
CA CYS A 195 1.75 16.70 -1.12
C CYS A 195 0.55 17.32 -0.39
N GLN A 196 -0.48 17.77 -1.11
CA GLN A 196 -1.76 18.17 -0.56
C GLN A 196 -2.71 16.99 -0.29
N GLY A 197 -2.26 15.74 -0.51
CA GLY A 197 -3.04 14.54 -0.26
C GLY A 197 -4.02 14.16 -1.37
N GLN A 198 -3.94 14.80 -2.54
CA GLN A 198 -4.83 14.48 -3.65
C GLN A 198 -4.50 13.14 -4.31
N SER A 199 -5.53 12.37 -4.63
CA SER A 199 -5.45 11.15 -5.46
C SER A 199 -5.17 11.52 -6.92
N SER A 200 -4.63 10.59 -7.73
CA SER A 200 -4.45 10.88 -9.17
C SER A 200 -5.73 11.20 -9.90
N LYS A 201 -6.89 10.73 -9.41
CA LYS A 201 -8.18 11.08 -10.02
C LYS A 201 -8.51 12.55 -9.77
N GLU A 202 -8.32 13.02 -8.54
CA GLU A 202 -8.48 14.43 -8.18
C GLU A 202 -7.48 15.30 -8.93
N ILE A 203 -6.20 14.92 -8.95
CA ILE A 203 -5.15 15.62 -9.70
C ILE A 203 -5.48 15.68 -11.19
N ALA A 204 -5.92 14.56 -11.78
CA ALA A 204 -6.31 14.48 -13.19
C ALA A 204 -7.47 15.44 -13.50
N CYS A 205 -8.46 15.51 -12.62
CA CYS A 205 -9.57 16.46 -12.72
C CYS A 205 -9.08 17.91 -12.60
N SER A 206 -8.28 18.23 -11.58
CA SER A 206 -7.75 19.58 -11.34
C SER A 206 -6.88 20.09 -12.49
N LEU A 207 -6.13 19.19 -13.14
CA LEU A 207 -5.16 19.52 -14.16
C LEU A 207 -5.64 19.25 -15.60
N PHE A 208 -6.91 18.85 -15.77
CA PHE A 208 -7.54 18.50 -17.04
C PHE A 208 -6.73 17.51 -17.89
N VAL A 209 -6.19 16.46 -17.25
CA VAL A 209 -5.43 15.38 -17.89
C VAL A 209 -6.01 14.02 -17.55
N SER A 210 -5.54 12.97 -18.24
CA SER A 210 -5.93 11.60 -17.88
C SER A 210 -5.24 11.13 -16.60
N LYS A 211 -5.89 10.26 -15.81
CA LYS A 211 -5.26 9.57 -14.66
C LYS A 211 -3.93 8.91 -15.06
N ARG A 212 -3.90 8.25 -16.24
CA ARG A 212 -2.70 7.62 -16.80
C ARG A 212 -1.55 8.59 -16.99
N THR A 213 -1.84 9.83 -17.40
CA THR A 213 -0.85 10.90 -17.55
C THR A 213 -0.26 11.28 -16.18
N VAL A 214 -1.09 11.41 -15.15
CA VAL A 214 -0.63 11.70 -13.78
C VAL A 214 0.29 10.58 -13.27
N ASP A 215 -0.11 9.33 -13.47
CA ASP A 215 0.67 8.16 -13.02
C ASP A 215 2.04 8.08 -13.71
N SER A 216 2.07 8.28 -15.03
CA SER A 216 3.32 8.31 -15.80
C SER A 216 4.26 9.42 -15.32
N ILE A 217 3.72 10.60 -15.01
CA ILE A 217 4.51 11.72 -14.51
C ILE A 217 5.03 11.43 -13.09
N ARG A 218 4.25 10.78 -12.23
CA ARG A 218 4.70 10.37 -10.89
C ARG A 218 5.88 9.40 -10.95
N GLU A 219 5.82 8.40 -11.82
CA GLU A 219 6.93 7.48 -12.04
C GLU A 219 8.19 8.24 -12.50
N ASN A 220 8.03 9.19 -13.44
CA ASN A 220 9.13 10.04 -13.90
C ASN A 220 9.72 10.90 -12.78
N ILE A 221 8.88 11.48 -11.90
CA ILE A 221 9.33 12.25 -10.73
C ILE A 221 10.13 11.35 -9.80
N MET A 222 9.63 10.16 -9.47
CA MET A 222 10.33 9.23 -8.58
C MET A 222 11.68 8.77 -9.17
N GLN A 223 11.72 8.48 -10.47
CA GLN A 223 12.96 8.15 -11.17
C GLN A 223 13.96 9.31 -11.21
N LYS A 224 13.49 10.54 -11.49
CA LYS A 224 14.35 11.73 -11.58
C LYS A 224 14.94 12.14 -10.22
N THR A 225 14.14 12.05 -9.16
CA THR A 225 14.54 12.44 -7.80
C THR A 225 15.27 11.33 -7.05
N GLY A 226 15.23 10.09 -7.55
CA GLY A 226 15.86 8.92 -6.93
C GLY A 226 15.15 8.45 -5.66
N VAL A 227 13.96 8.98 -5.38
CA VAL A 227 13.18 8.64 -4.19
C VAL A 227 12.45 7.31 -4.40
N LYS A 228 12.46 6.47 -3.36
CA LYS A 228 11.91 5.11 -3.43
C LYS A 228 10.49 5.00 -2.90
N ASN A 229 10.04 6.02 -2.16
CA ASN A 229 8.70 6.05 -1.56
C ASN A 229 8.19 7.49 -1.45
N MET A 230 6.89 7.61 -1.14
CA MET A 230 6.21 8.90 -1.06
C MET A 230 6.77 9.79 0.06
N LEU A 231 7.18 9.21 1.20
CA LEU A 231 7.81 9.98 2.29
C LEU A 231 9.08 10.69 1.80
N GLN A 232 9.93 9.98 1.06
CA GLN A 232 11.13 10.57 0.46
C GLN A 232 10.78 11.60 -0.61
N LEU A 233 9.67 11.42 -1.35
CA LEU A 233 9.19 12.39 -2.33
C LEU A 233 8.68 13.69 -1.67
N MET A 234 7.95 13.57 -0.56
CA MET A 234 7.53 14.72 0.26
C MET A 234 8.74 15.44 0.87
N ARG A 235 9.75 14.69 1.35
CA ARG A 235 11.04 15.23 1.82
C ARG A 235 11.74 16.03 0.73
N TYR A 236 11.73 15.53 -0.49
CA TYR A 236 12.30 16.23 -1.64
C TYR A 236 11.56 17.55 -1.92
N ALA A 237 10.23 17.54 -1.95
CA ALA A 237 9.43 18.70 -2.30
C ALA A 237 9.59 19.88 -1.31
N LEU A 238 9.61 19.59 0.00
CA LEU A 238 9.85 20.59 1.04
C LEU A 238 11.28 21.13 1.03
N LYS A 239 12.27 20.27 0.77
CA LYS A 239 13.69 20.68 0.69
C LYS A 239 13.96 21.65 -0.45
N GLU A 240 13.32 21.43 -1.60
CA GLU A 240 13.50 22.27 -2.78
C GLU A 240 12.57 23.51 -2.77
N GLU A 241 11.93 23.81 -1.62
CA GLU A 241 11.02 24.95 -1.43
C GLU A 241 9.86 24.99 -2.44
N LEU A 242 9.49 23.84 -3.01
CA LEU A 242 8.41 23.72 -3.98
C LEU A 242 7.03 23.85 -3.33
N ILE A 243 6.99 23.74 -2.00
CA ILE A 243 5.77 23.78 -1.20
C ILE A 243 6.09 24.56 0.07
N THR A 244 5.30 25.60 0.32
CA THR A 244 5.30 26.34 1.58
C THR A 244 4.10 25.87 2.38
N VAL A 245 4.31 25.49 3.64
CA VAL A 245 3.24 25.13 4.60
C VAL A 245 2.94 26.34 5.45
#